data_AF-A0A9W2V530-F1
#
_entry.id   AF-A0A9W2V530-F1
#
_cell.length_a   1.000
_cell.length_b   1.000
_cell.length_c   1.000
_cell.angle_alpha   90.00
_cell.angle_beta   90.00
_cell.angle_gamma   90.00
#
_symmetry.space_group_name_H-M   'P 1'
#
loop_
_entity.id
_entity.type
_entity.pdbx_description
1 polymer ?
#
loop_
_entity_poly.entity_id
_entity_poly.type
_entity_poly.pdbx_seq_one_letter_code
_entity_poly.pdbx_strand_id
1 'polypeptide(L)'
;MGAVTDDEVIRKRLLIDGDGAGDDRRINLLVKSFIKWCNSGSQEEGYSQYQRMLSTLSQCEFSMGKTLLVYDMNLREMENYEKIYKEIEYDALAKVIQHHPDRHETLKELESLGKELEHLSHIKESVEDKLELRRKQFHVLLSTIHELQQTLENDEKLSEVEEAQETSMETDSKP
;
A
#
# COMPACT_ATOMS: atom_id res chain seq x y z
N MET A 1 -41.30 -7.19 -22.72
CA MET A 1 -41.61 -7.01 -21.28
C MET A 1 -40.37 -7.42 -20.51
N GLY A 2 -39.69 -6.47 -19.85
CA GLY A 2 -38.51 -6.79 -19.04
C GLY A 2 -38.93 -7.59 -17.80
N ALA A 3 -38.19 -8.65 -17.48
CA ALA A 3 -38.43 -9.44 -16.28
C ALA A 3 -38.22 -8.54 -15.06
N VAL A 4 -39.26 -8.39 -14.24
CA VAL A 4 -39.18 -7.68 -12.96
C VAL A 4 -38.17 -8.44 -12.09
N THR A 5 -37.13 -7.75 -11.64
CA THR A 5 -36.09 -8.36 -10.79
C THR A 5 -36.63 -8.52 -9.36
N ASP A 6 -36.11 -9.51 -8.62
CA ASP A 6 -36.54 -9.74 -7.23
C ASP A 6 -36.38 -8.47 -6.36
N ASP A 7 -35.33 -7.67 -6.60
CA ASP A 7 -35.13 -6.37 -5.97
C ASP A 7 -36.26 -5.38 -6.26
N GLU A 8 -36.81 -5.36 -7.48
CA GLU A 8 -37.96 -4.52 -7.81
C GLU A 8 -39.24 -5.01 -7.13
N VAL A 9 -39.42 -6.32 -6.98
CA VAL A 9 -40.56 -6.90 -6.25
C VAL A 9 -40.47 -6.55 -4.77
N ILE A 10 -39.30 -6.73 -4.16
CA ILE A 10 -39.05 -6.41 -2.75
C ILE A 10 -39.24 -4.91 -2.50
N ARG A 11 -38.69 -4.05 -3.36
CA ARG A 11 -38.86 -2.59 -3.24
C ARG A 11 -40.33 -2.18 -3.35
N LYS A 12 -41.07 -2.73 -4.31
CA LYS A 12 -42.53 -2.48 -4.45
C LYS A 12 -43.31 -3.00 -3.25
N ARG A 13 -42.95 -4.17 -2.71
CA ARG A 13 -43.60 -4.74 -1.53
C ARG A 13 -43.37 -3.89 -0.30
N LEU A 14 -42.14 -3.41 -0.06
CA LEU A 14 -41.80 -2.49 1.02
C LEU A 14 -42.49 -1.12 0.88
N LEU A 15 -42.70 -0.64 -0.35
CA LEU A 15 -43.47 0.58 -0.62
C LEU A 15 -44.98 0.41 -0.33
N ILE A 16 -45.52 -0.79 -0.52
CA ILE A 16 -46.94 -1.11 -0.29
C ILE A 16 -47.20 -1.47 1.18
N ASP A 17 -46.31 -2.25 1.80
CA ASP A 17 -46.38 -2.72 3.19
C ASP A 17 -45.74 -1.72 4.17
N GLY A 18 -45.10 -0.66 3.68
CA GLY A 18 -44.70 0.48 4.50
C GLY A 18 -45.95 1.03 5.17
N ASP A 19 -45.99 0.93 6.50
CA ASP A 19 -47.09 1.18 7.46
C ASP A 19 -47.96 2.45 7.20
N GLY A 20 -47.50 3.36 6.33
CA GLY A 20 -48.14 4.63 6.00
C GLY A 20 -49.53 4.54 5.35
N ALA A 21 -49.87 3.47 4.63
CA ALA A 21 -51.22 3.33 4.05
C ALA A 21 -52.28 2.93 5.09
N GLY A 22 -51.88 2.22 6.15
CA GLY A 22 -52.77 1.78 7.22
C GLY A 22 -53.11 2.90 8.21
N ASP A 23 -52.12 3.75 8.51
CA ASP A 23 -52.28 4.86 9.46
C ASP A 23 -53.05 6.02 8.87
N ASP A 24 -52.77 6.41 7.61
CA ASP A 24 -53.56 7.44 6.94
C ASP A 24 -55.04 7.05 6.84
N ARG A 25 -55.33 5.77 6.56
CA ARG A 25 -56.69 5.24 6.58
C ARG A 25 -57.32 5.31 7.98
N ARG A 26 -56.59 4.94 9.02
CA ARG A 26 -57.08 4.98 10.42
C ARG A 26 -57.39 6.41 10.87
N ILE A 27 -56.50 7.37 10.58
CA ILE A 27 -56.70 8.78 10.88
C ILE A 27 -57.92 9.34 10.13
N ASN A 28 -58.04 9.04 8.83
CA ASN A 28 -59.20 9.44 8.05
C ASN A 28 -60.54 8.88 8.61
N LEU A 29 -60.53 7.64 9.10
CA LEU A 29 -61.71 7.03 9.74
C LEU A 29 -62.02 7.67 11.10
N LEU A 30 -61.01 8.02 11.89
CA LEU A 30 -61.17 8.74 13.15
C LEU A 30 -61.82 10.11 12.91
N VAL A 31 -61.34 10.88 11.93
CA VAL A 31 -61.88 12.19 11.56
C VAL A 31 -63.35 12.10 11.12
N LYS A 32 -63.69 11.12 10.26
CA LYS A 32 -65.08 10.91 9.84
C LYS A 32 -65.99 10.50 11.01
N SER A 33 -65.48 9.68 11.92
CA SER A 33 -66.21 9.25 13.12
C SER A 33 -66.46 10.42 14.07
N PHE A 34 -65.49 11.31 14.22
CA PHE A 34 -65.61 12.54 15.01
C PHE A 34 -66.68 13.48 14.46
N ILE A 35 -66.65 13.76 13.16
CA ILE A 35 -67.67 14.60 12.51
C ILE A 35 -69.08 14.00 12.68
N LYS A 36 -69.23 12.69 12.52
CA LYS A 36 -70.53 12.02 12.73
C LYS A 36 -71.00 12.13 14.18
N TRP A 37 -70.08 11.96 15.14
CA TRP A 37 -70.37 12.05 16.56
C TRP A 37 -70.86 13.46 16.96
N CYS A 38 -70.21 14.51 16.47
CA CYS A 38 -70.63 15.90 16.70
C CYS A 38 -72.05 16.22 16.20
N ASN A 39 -72.55 15.48 15.21
CA ASN A 39 -73.87 15.67 14.61
C ASN A 39 -74.91 14.64 15.11
N SER A 40 -74.58 13.84 16.12
CA SER A 40 -75.48 12.81 16.66
C SER A 40 -76.36 13.35 17.79
N GLY A 41 -77.67 13.07 17.76
CA GLY A 41 -78.67 13.63 18.68
C GLY A 41 -79.04 12.76 19.89
N SER A 42 -78.44 11.57 20.05
CA SER A 42 -78.74 10.61 21.13
C SER A 42 -77.56 10.46 22.10
N GLN A 43 -77.82 10.60 23.40
CA GLN A 43 -76.80 10.53 24.47
C GLN A 43 -76.13 9.15 24.59
N GLU A 44 -76.89 8.06 24.43
CA GLU A 44 -76.40 6.70 24.66
C GLU A 44 -75.53 6.18 23.50
N GLU A 45 -75.93 6.47 22.26
CA GLU A 45 -75.12 6.20 21.07
C GLU A 45 -73.85 7.06 21.04
N GLY A 46 -73.92 8.29 21.60
CA GLY A 46 -72.79 9.19 21.74
C GLY A 46 -71.65 8.60 22.58
N TYR A 47 -71.94 7.96 23.71
CA TYR A 47 -70.89 7.41 24.58
C TYR A 47 -70.15 6.23 23.94
N SER A 48 -70.88 5.31 23.29
CA SER A 48 -70.26 4.17 22.59
C SER A 48 -69.41 4.57 21.38
N GLN A 49 -69.78 5.65 20.69
CA GLN A 49 -68.98 6.22 19.59
C GLN A 49 -67.72 6.91 20.11
N TYR A 50 -67.83 7.65 21.22
CA TYR A 50 -66.69 8.27 21.90
C TYR A 50 -65.63 7.24 22.32
N GLN A 51 -66.03 6.15 22.97
CA GLN A 51 -65.10 5.08 23.38
C GLN A 51 -64.38 4.43 22.19
N ARG A 52 -65.07 4.24 21.06
CA ARG A 52 -64.44 3.72 19.82
C ARG A 52 -63.42 4.70 19.24
N MET A 53 -63.70 6.00 19.27
CA MET A 53 -62.74 7.02 18.83
C MET A 53 -61.50 7.06 19.72
N LEU A 54 -61.66 6.99 21.04
CA LEU A 54 -60.53 6.89 21.97
C LEU A 54 -59.66 5.66 21.68
N SER A 55 -60.28 4.50 21.48
CA SER A 55 -59.53 3.27 21.14
C SER A 55 -58.75 3.41 19.82
N THR A 56 -59.35 4.07 18.82
CA THR A 56 -58.70 4.33 17.53
C THR A 56 -57.52 5.30 17.70
N LEU A 57 -57.68 6.35 18.52
CA LEU A 57 -56.61 7.29 18.84
C LEU A 57 -55.42 6.59 19.52
N SER A 58 -55.68 5.76 20.53
CA SER A 58 -54.62 4.98 21.19
C SER A 58 -53.88 4.04 20.24
N GLN A 59 -54.58 3.46 19.26
CA GLN A 59 -53.94 2.64 18.23
C GLN A 59 -53.03 3.48 17.30
N CYS A 60 -53.44 4.69 16.94
CA CYS A 60 -52.60 5.61 16.17
C CYS A 60 -51.36 6.04 16.96
N GLU A 61 -51.50 6.37 18.25
CA GLU A 61 -50.38 6.72 19.13
C GLU A 61 -49.39 5.57 19.28
N PHE A 62 -49.89 4.35 19.47
CA PHE A 62 -49.04 3.15 19.54
C PHE A 62 -48.31 2.89 18.23
N SER A 63 -49.00 3.01 17.09
CA SER A 63 -48.41 2.86 15.76
C SER A 63 -47.25 3.83 15.56
N MET A 64 -47.47 5.11 15.87
CA MET A 64 -46.46 6.16 15.77
C MET A 64 -45.25 5.88 16.66
N GLY A 65 -45.47 5.49 17.93
CA GLY A 65 -44.39 5.13 18.84
C GLY A 65 -43.57 3.94 18.34
N LYS A 66 -44.22 2.93 17.75
CA LYS A 66 -43.55 1.80 17.12
C LYS A 66 -42.71 2.24 15.93
N THR A 67 -43.22 3.11 15.06
CA THR A 67 -42.48 3.63 13.91
C THR A 67 -41.20 4.36 14.33
N LEU A 68 -41.25 5.17 15.39
CA LEU A 68 -40.07 5.86 15.93
C LEU A 68 -39.03 4.88 16.46
N LEU A 69 -39.45 3.85 17.20
CA LEU A 69 -38.53 2.82 17.70
C LEU A 69 -37.86 2.02 16.57
N VAL A 70 -38.60 1.71 15.50
CA VAL A 70 -38.06 1.04 14.31
C VAL A 70 -37.06 1.96 13.59
N TYR A 71 -37.36 3.25 13.48
CA TYR A 71 -36.44 4.22 12.91
C TYR A 71 -35.12 4.29 13.68
N ASP A 72 -35.18 4.42 15.01
CA ASP A 72 -33.99 4.46 15.88
C ASP A 72 -33.21 3.14 15.86
N MET A 73 -33.90 2.00 15.72
CA MET A 73 -33.27 0.71 15.50
C MET A 73 -32.49 0.69 14.17
N ASN A 74 -33.12 1.11 13.07
CA ASN A 74 -32.48 1.15 11.76
C ASN A 74 -31.27 2.09 11.73
N LEU A 75 -31.32 3.24 12.41
CA LEU A 75 -30.17 4.13 12.54
C LEU A 75 -28.98 3.41 13.20
N ARG A 76 -29.22 2.73 14.32
CA ARG A 76 -28.18 1.95 15.01
C ARG A 76 -27.64 0.79 14.18
N GLU A 77 -28.50 0.13 13.41
CA GLU A 77 -28.07 -0.92 12.48
C GLU A 77 -27.17 -0.36 11.38
N MET A 78 -27.51 0.80 10.80
CA MET A 78 -26.67 1.46 9.80
C MET A 78 -25.28 1.82 10.36
N GLU A 79 -25.23 2.41 11.56
CA GLU A 79 -23.95 2.71 12.23
C GLU A 79 -23.13 1.43 12.48
N ASN A 80 -23.79 0.35 12.89
CA ASN A 80 -23.13 -0.94 13.10
C ASN A 80 -22.59 -1.52 11.79
N TYR A 81 -23.34 -1.44 10.68
CA TYR A 81 -22.87 -1.88 9.37
C TYR A 81 -21.69 -1.07 8.88
N GLU A 82 -21.69 0.25 9.08
CA GLU A 82 -20.54 1.10 8.73
C GLU A 82 -19.30 0.71 9.54
N LYS A 83 -19.47 0.41 10.83
CA LYS A 83 -18.37 -0.06 11.69
C LYS A 83 -17.80 -1.39 11.20
N ILE A 84 -18.66 -2.39 10.96
CA ILE A 84 -18.25 -3.71 10.47
C ILE A 84 -17.53 -3.57 9.11
N TYR A 85 -18.04 -2.71 8.23
CA TYR A 85 -17.41 -2.45 6.95
C TYR A 85 -15.96 -1.93 7.11
N LYS A 86 -15.75 -0.93 7.98
CA LYS A 86 -14.41 -0.41 8.29
C LYS A 86 -13.50 -1.48 8.90
N GLU A 87 -14.01 -2.31 9.81
CA GLU A 87 -13.24 -3.42 10.39
C GLU A 87 -12.79 -4.42 9.30
N ILE A 88 -13.67 -4.76 8.35
CA ILE A 88 -13.33 -5.63 7.21
C ILE A 88 -12.25 -4.99 6.33
N GLU A 89 -12.35 -3.68 6.04
CA GLU A 89 -11.33 -2.96 5.26
C GLU A 89 -9.96 -2.97 5.96
N TYR A 90 -9.93 -2.73 7.27
CA TYR A 90 -8.69 -2.79 8.04
C TYR A 90 -8.09 -4.19 8.08
N ASP A 91 -8.92 -5.22 8.27
CA ASP A 91 -8.47 -6.61 8.25
C ASP A 91 -7.93 -7.02 6.87
N ALA A 92 -8.57 -6.58 5.79
CA ALA A 92 -8.08 -6.81 4.44
C ALA A 92 -6.72 -6.15 4.21
N LEU A 93 -6.55 -4.89 4.64
CA LEU A 93 -5.28 -4.18 4.53
C LEU A 93 -4.20 -4.83 5.41
N ALA A 94 -4.53 -5.24 6.63
CA ALA A 94 -3.62 -5.93 7.53
C ALA A 94 -3.12 -7.25 6.93
N LYS A 95 -4.00 -8.02 6.28
CA LYS A 95 -3.61 -9.23 5.54
C LYS A 95 -2.64 -8.92 4.42
N VAL A 96 -2.85 -7.87 3.64
CA VAL A 96 -1.90 -7.46 2.59
C VAL A 96 -0.54 -7.08 3.20
N ILE A 97 -0.54 -6.30 4.29
CA ILE A 97 0.69 -5.90 4.99
C ILE A 97 1.45 -7.12 5.52
N GLN A 98 0.78 -8.14 6.03
CA GLN A 98 1.40 -9.37 6.54
C GLN A 98 2.13 -10.21 5.47
N HIS A 99 1.86 -9.98 4.17
CA HIS A 99 2.63 -10.63 3.10
C HIS A 99 3.99 -9.97 2.86
N HIS A 100 4.23 -8.80 3.46
CA HIS A 100 5.51 -8.10 3.41
C HIS A 100 6.36 -8.44 4.66
N PRO A 101 7.70 -8.46 4.52
CA PRO A 101 8.59 -8.74 5.64
C PRO A 101 8.49 -7.66 6.73
N ASP A 102 8.88 -8.03 7.95
CA ASP A 102 8.87 -7.09 9.06
C ASP A 102 9.85 -5.92 8.78
N ARG A 103 9.38 -4.71 9.06
CA ARG A 103 10.13 -3.49 8.79
C ARG A 103 11.40 -3.42 9.64
N HIS A 104 11.34 -3.82 10.90
CA HIS A 104 12.49 -3.73 11.80
C HIS A 104 13.57 -4.74 11.41
N GLU A 105 13.16 -5.96 11.05
CA GLU A 105 14.08 -6.97 10.49
C GLU A 105 14.74 -6.46 9.20
N THR A 106 13.94 -5.94 8.25
CA THR A 106 14.45 -5.41 6.98
C THR A 106 15.44 -4.25 7.20
N LEU A 107 15.20 -3.38 8.17
CA LEU A 107 16.11 -2.28 8.52
C LEU A 107 17.43 -2.78 9.10
N LYS A 108 17.38 -3.82 9.94
CA LYS A 108 18.58 -4.44 10.51
C LYS A 108 19.42 -5.13 9.44
N GLU A 109 18.77 -5.83 8.51
CA GLU A 109 19.44 -6.44 7.35
C GLU A 109 20.10 -5.37 6.48
N LEU A 110 19.41 -4.27 6.18
CA LEU A 110 19.98 -3.13 5.44
C LEU A 110 21.22 -2.55 6.13
N GLU A 111 21.20 -2.39 7.45
CA GLU A 111 22.35 -1.90 8.20
C GLU A 111 23.54 -2.87 8.09
N SER A 112 23.28 -4.17 8.24
CA SER A 112 24.32 -5.21 8.11
C SER A 112 24.92 -5.23 6.71
N LEU A 113 24.07 -5.19 5.67
CA LEU A 113 24.51 -5.15 4.27
C LEU A 113 25.30 -3.87 3.98
N GLY A 114 24.92 -2.74 4.56
CA GLY A 114 25.65 -1.48 4.45
C GLY A 114 27.07 -1.58 5.00
N LYS A 115 27.24 -2.17 6.19
CA LYS A 115 28.55 -2.43 6.80
C LYS A 115 29.41 -3.39 5.97
N GLU A 116 28.79 -4.43 5.41
CA GLU A 116 29.49 -5.39 4.55
C GLU A 116 29.97 -4.73 3.24
N LEU A 117 29.13 -3.90 2.62
CA LEU A 117 29.49 -3.12 1.44
C LEU A 117 30.66 -2.18 1.70
N GLU A 118 30.65 -1.47 2.82
CA GLU A 118 31.74 -0.57 3.21
C GLU A 118 33.04 -1.35 3.43
N HIS A 119 32.98 -2.48 4.13
CA HIS A 119 34.12 -3.36 4.35
C HIS A 119 34.68 -3.91 3.02
N LEU A 120 33.83 -4.39 2.11
CA LEU A 120 34.26 -4.86 0.79
C LEU A 120 34.86 -3.75 -0.05
N SER A 121 34.35 -2.52 0.05
CA SER A 121 34.92 -1.35 -0.61
C SER A 121 36.36 -1.09 -0.16
N HIS A 122 36.62 -1.13 1.16
CA HIS A 122 37.98 -0.97 1.69
C HIS A 122 38.92 -2.09 1.27
N ILE A 123 38.46 -3.34 1.21
CA ILE A 123 39.27 -4.45 0.71
C ILE A 123 39.63 -4.23 -0.76
N LYS A 124 38.65 -3.83 -1.58
CA LYS A 124 38.86 -3.55 -3.00
C LYS A 124 39.95 -2.48 -3.17
N GLU A 125 39.84 -1.36 -2.47
CA GLU A 125 40.82 -0.27 -2.51
C GLU A 125 42.22 -0.76 -2.11
N SER A 126 42.34 -1.53 -1.02
CA SER A 126 43.62 -2.10 -0.61
C SER A 126 44.25 -3.04 -1.65
N VAL A 127 43.43 -3.80 -2.37
CA VAL A 127 43.90 -4.68 -3.45
C VAL A 127 44.33 -3.87 -4.66
N GLU A 128 43.59 -2.82 -5.03
CA GLU A 128 43.94 -1.89 -6.10
C GLU A 128 45.29 -1.20 -5.82
N ASP A 129 45.53 -0.74 -4.60
CA ASP A 129 46.80 -0.15 -4.17
C ASP A 129 47.97 -1.14 -4.30
N LYS A 130 47.77 -2.39 -3.87
CA LYS A 130 48.78 -3.45 -4.00
C LYS A 130 49.08 -3.76 -5.46
N LEU A 131 48.06 -3.82 -6.31
CA LEU A 131 48.21 -4.04 -7.74
C LEU A 131 49.03 -2.91 -8.38
N GLU A 132 48.72 -1.67 -8.02
CA GLU A 132 49.43 -0.48 -8.51
C GLU A 132 50.89 -0.47 -8.05
N LEU A 133 51.16 -0.82 -6.81
CA LEU A 133 52.52 -0.98 -6.31
C LEU A 133 53.30 -2.03 -7.09
N ARG A 134 52.69 -3.19 -7.37
CA ARG A 134 53.33 -4.24 -8.18
C ARG A 134 53.60 -3.76 -9.61
N ARG A 135 52.65 -3.05 -10.22
CA ARG A 135 52.83 -2.44 -11.56
C ARG A 135 54.06 -1.52 -11.60
N LYS A 136 54.21 -0.66 -10.59
CA LYS A 136 55.37 0.24 -10.45
C LYS A 136 56.67 -0.53 -10.25
N GLN A 137 56.67 -1.56 -9.41
CA GLN A 137 57.84 -2.43 -9.19
C GLN A 137 58.28 -3.15 -10.47
N PHE A 138 57.33 -3.68 -11.24
CA PHE A 138 57.61 -4.29 -12.55
C PHE A 138 58.19 -3.27 -13.53
N HIS A 139 57.68 -2.05 -13.54
CA HIS A 139 58.21 -0.99 -14.40
C HIS A 139 59.67 -0.67 -14.08
N VAL A 140 60.03 -0.53 -12.79
CA VAL A 140 61.42 -0.30 -12.34
C VAL A 140 62.34 -1.45 -12.78
N LEU A 141 61.90 -2.70 -12.63
CA LEU A 141 62.65 -3.87 -13.07
C LEU A 141 62.87 -3.85 -14.59
N LEU A 142 61.84 -3.51 -15.37
CA LEU A 142 61.94 -3.43 -16.83
C LEU A 142 62.92 -2.34 -17.27
N SER A 143 62.88 -1.17 -16.64
CA SER A 143 63.81 -0.07 -16.91
C SER A 143 65.26 -0.46 -16.61
N THR A 144 65.51 -1.13 -15.49
CA THR A 144 66.87 -1.61 -15.15
C THR A 144 67.37 -2.68 -16.12
N ILE A 145 66.50 -3.59 -16.56
CA ILE A 145 66.86 -4.56 -17.61
C ILE A 145 67.24 -3.81 -18.89
N HIS A 146 66.48 -2.79 -19.28
CA HIS A 146 66.75 -2.02 -20.51
C HIS A 146 68.07 -1.23 -20.42
N GLU A 147 68.36 -0.59 -19.28
CA GLU A 147 69.63 0.10 -19.04
C GLU A 147 70.82 -0.86 -19.09
N LEU A 148 70.69 -2.06 -18.50
CA LEU A 148 71.75 -3.08 -18.55
C LEU A 148 71.96 -3.58 -19.98
N GLN A 149 70.90 -3.81 -20.75
CA GLN A 149 71.00 -4.17 -22.17
C GLN A 149 71.72 -3.09 -22.98
N GLN A 150 71.38 -1.82 -22.75
CA GLN A 150 72.01 -0.70 -23.43
C GLN A 150 73.48 -0.52 -23.05
N THR A 151 73.82 -0.78 -21.78
CA THR A 151 75.22 -0.80 -21.31
C THR A 151 76.01 -1.90 -22.01
N LEU A 152 75.46 -3.13 -22.08
CA LEU A 152 76.10 -4.25 -22.77
C LEU A 152 76.30 -3.98 -24.26
N GLU A 153 75.29 -3.41 -24.95
CA GLU A 153 75.42 -3.01 -26.37
C GLU A 153 76.49 -1.93 -26.60
N ASN A 154 76.66 -1.01 -25.64
CA ASN A 154 77.68 0.03 -25.73
C ASN A 154 79.08 -0.54 -25.49
N ASP A 155 79.25 -1.43 -24.53
CA ASP A 155 80.52 -2.12 -24.26
C ASP A 155 80.94 -2.99 -25.45
N GLU A 156 80.00 -3.70 -26.08
CA GLU A 156 80.24 -4.49 -27.30
C GLU A 156 80.75 -3.58 -28.44
N LYS A 157 80.08 -2.45 -28.69
CA LYS A 157 80.52 -1.44 -29.67
C LYS A 157 81.89 -0.82 -29.35
N LEU A 158 82.21 -0.59 -28.07
CA LEU A 158 83.51 -0.07 -27.65
C LEU A 158 84.63 -1.08 -27.93
N SER A 159 84.39 -2.37 -27.64
CA SER A 159 85.36 -3.43 -27.94
C SER A 159 85.62 -3.59 -29.44
N GLU A 160 84.60 -3.48 -30.29
CA GLU A 160 84.76 -3.50 -31.75
C GLU A 160 85.60 -2.32 -32.27
N VAL A 161 85.49 -1.14 -31.64
CA VAL A 161 86.28 0.05 -32.01
C VAL A 161 87.73 -0.07 -31.53
N GLU A 162 87.96 -0.63 -30.33
CA GLU A 162 89.31 -0.89 -29.80
C GLU A 162 90.05 -1.95 -30.64
N GLU A 163 89.39 -3.05 -31.02
CA GLU A 163 89.96 -4.06 -31.93
C GLU A 163 90.26 -3.47 -33.33
N ALA A 164 89.40 -2.58 -33.84
CA ALA A 164 89.65 -1.88 -35.10
C ALA A 164 90.83 -0.88 -35.04
N GLN A 165 91.10 -0.29 -33.87
CA GLN A 165 92.26 0.59 -33.66
C GLN A 165 93.58 -0.20 -33.48
N GLU A 166 93.56 -1.34 -32.77
CA GLU A 166 94.76 -2.18 -32.62
C GLU A 166 95.18 -2.82 -33.96
N THR A 167 94.22 -3.29 -34.75
CA THR A 167 94.50 -3.84 -36.10
C THR A 167 95.00 -2.77 -37.09
N SER A 168 94.61 -1.50 -36.94
CA SER A 168 95.16 -0.38 -37.69
C SER A 168 96.57 0.03 -37.25
N MET A 169 96.97 -0.20 -35.99
CA MET A 169 98.32 0.10 -35.50
C MET A 169 99.33 -1.03 -35.78
N GLU A 170 98.88 -2.30 -35.83
CA GLU A 170 99.74 -3.43 -36.21
C GLU A 170 100.11 -3.45 -37.71
N THR A 171 99.28 -2.88 -38.59
CA THR A 171 99.57 -2.85 -40.05
C THR A 171 100.60 -1.81 -40.47
N ASP A 172 100.93 -0.84 -39.61
CA ASP A 172 101.95 0.21 -39.89
C ASP A 172 103.33 -0.14 -39.29
N SER A 173 103.47 -1.31 -38.65
CA SER A 173 104.68 -1.76 -37.94
C SER A 173 105.21 -3.11 -38.44
N LYS A 174 105.46 -3.26 -39.76
CA LYS A 174 106.43 -4.24 -40.26
C LYS A 174 106.90 -3.91 -41.69
N PRO A 175 108.15 -4.31 -41.98
CA PRO A 175 109.31 -3.46 -42.25
C PRO A 175 109.31 -2.67 -43.57
#